data_AF-A0A2D7EUM9-F1
#
_entry.id   AF-A0A2D7EUM9-F1
#
_cell.length_a   1.000
_cell.length_b   1.000
_cell.length_c   1.000
_cell.angle_alpha   90.00
_cell.angle_beta   90.00
_cell.angle_gamma   90.00
#
_symmetry.space_group_name_H-M   'P 1'
#
loop_
_entity.id
_entity.type
_entity.pdbx_description
1 polymer ?
#
loop_
_entity_poly.entity_id
_entity_poly.type
_entity_poly.pdbx_seq_one_letter_code
_entity_poly.pdbx_strand_id
1 'polypeptide(L)'
;MSEFEINEEMKTWAKEHFDNMGIGGVWSPEGTGLTYQKVTDDSWKVIRMMNHPTVQENHMRFATIMMSVGINMVMGDEVEYDPPASSEEAYAQETAHRMEIAKSWACVECGHKLAELELEKARPSFEGEQEILLEDGNTHEVEVWAYDLPCSCGHVTKIDPDDFHLLAGDYLFMRFVNSDGTLRQCMTRKQMVEMADAENPELGVVLGSKDPDTGERVPSWMWGTYCMSVERWGLADEEE
;
A
#
# COMPACT_ATOMS: atom_id res chain seq x y z
N MET A 1 23.54 -4.58 -28.11
CA MET A 1 22.92 -4.61 -26.77
C MET A 1 23.61 -3.52 -25.98
N SER A 2 22.89 -2.47 -25.57
CA SER A 2 23.49 -1.44 -24.71
C SER A 2 23.85 -2.06 -23.36
N GLU A 3 25.06 -1.82 -22.87
CA GLU A 3 25.40 -2.13 -21.47
C GLU A 3 24.40 -1.40 -20.57
N PHE A 4 23.78 -2.14 -19.67
CA PHE A 4 22.98 -1.56 -18.60
C PHE A 4 23.94 -0.91 -17.61
N GLU A 5 24.00 0.43 -17.60
CA GLU A 5 24.80 1.21 -16.65
C GLU A 5 23.91 1.74 -15.52
N ILE A 6 24.31 1.49 -14.28
CA ILE A 6 23.63 1.99 -13.09
C ILE A 6 24.09 3.43 -12.84
N ASN A 7 23.13 4.36 -12.81
CA ASN A 7 23.40 5.75 -12.43
C ASN A 7 23.23 5.98 -10.91
N GLU A 8 23.68 7.13 -10.40
CA GLU A 8 23.59 7.44 -8.96
C GLU A 8 22.15 7.66 -8.46
N GLU A 9 21.24 8.08 -9.35
CA GLU A 9 19.82 8.23 -9.05
C GLU A 9 19.16 6.89 -8.75
N MET A 10 19.43 5.87 -9.58
CA MET A 10 18.98 4.48 -9.37
C MET A 10 19.51 3.89 -8.06
N LYS A 11 20.76 4.19 -7.68
CA LYS A 11 21.32 3.74 -6.40
C LYS A 11 20.63 4.40 -5.22
N THR A 12 20.35 5.70 -5.32
CA THR A 12 19.68 6.46 -4.26
C THR A 12 18.27 5.94 -4.07
N TRP A 13 17.50 5.83 -5.17
CA TRP A 13 16.17 5.23 -5.17
C TRP A 13 16.18 3.80 -4.60
N ALA A 14 17.09 2.94 -5.08
CA ALA A 14 17.16 1.55 -4.63
C ALA A 14 17.43 1.47 -3.13
N LYS A 15 18.38 2.27 -2.63
CA LYS A 15 18.70 2.28 -1.20
C LYS A 15 17.51 2.72 -0.36
N GLU A 16 16.87 3.83 -0.71
CA GLU A 16 15.69 4.33 0.01
C GLU A 16 14.53 3.32 -0.04
N HIS A 17 14.26 2.76 -1.22
CA HIS A 17 13.19 1.79 -1.42
C HIS A 17 13.40 0.52 -0.58
N PHE A 18 14.60 -0.06 -0.61
CA PHE A 18 14.88 -1.31 0.10
C PHE A 18 15.12 -1.14 1.61
N ASP A 19 15.63 0.02 2.05
CA ASP A 19 15.80 0.33 3.47
C ASP A 19 14.45 0.53 4.17
N ASN A 20 13.47 1.12 3.46
CA ASN A 20 12.11 1.35 3.99
C ASN A 20 11.26 0.06 4.11
N MET A 21 11.66 -1.04 3.47
CA MET A 21 10.95 -2.31 3.58
C MET A 21 11.41 -3.12 4.80
N GLY A 22 10.46 -3.59 5.60
CA GLY A 22 10.74 -4.47 6.75
C GLY A 22 11.22 -5.86 6.33
N ILE A 23 11.90 -6.57 7.23
CA ILE A 23 12.24 -7.99 7.05
C ILE A 23 10.94 -8.79 6.84
N GLY A 24 10.92 -9.67 5.84
CA GLY A 24 9.73 -10.39 5.39
C GLY A 24 8.90 -9.62 4.36
N GLY A 25 9.20 -8.34 4.12
CA GLY A 25 8.58 -7.51 3.10
C GLY A 25 8.73 -8.13 1.71
N VAL A 26 7.68 -8.02 0.90
CA VAL A 26 7.63 -8.63 -0.43
C VAL A 26 7.49 -7.53 -1.47
N TRP A 27 8.37 -7.53 -2.45
CA TRP A 27 8.39 -6.59 -3.54
C TRP A 27 8.14 -7.31 -4.87
N SER A 28 7.14 -6.84 -5.63
CA SER A 28 6.77 -7.41 -6.92
C SER A 28 6.68 -6.29 -7.96
N PRO A 29 7.79 -5.95 -8.65
CA PRO A 29 7.79 -4.85 -9.62
C PRO A 29 6.82 -5.13 -10.78
N GLU A 30 5.95 -4.16 -11.06
CA GLU A 30 4.82 -4.29 -11.97
C GLU A 30 5.26 -4.68 -13.39
N GLY A 31 4.55 -5.63 -14.00
CA GLY A 31 4.83 -6.09 -15.37
C GLY A 31 6.16 -6.84 -15.57
N THR A 32 6.93 -7.10 -14.51
CA THR A 32 8.24 -7.77 -14.64
C THR A 32 8.19 -9.29 -14.47
N GLY A 33 7.10 -9.83 -13.91
CA GLY A 33 6.97 -11.25 -13.61
C GLY A 33 7.93 -11.75 -12.51
N LEU A 34 8.44 -10.85 -11.68
CA LEU A 34 9.40 -11.14 -10.61
C LEU A 34 8.80 -10.83 -9.25
N THR A 35 9.17 -11.62 -8.25
CA THR A 35 8.80 -11.35 -6.87
C THR A 35 9.94 -11.68 -5.95
N TYR A 36 10.26 -10.71 -5.10
CA TYR A 36 11.34 -10.74 -4.16
C TYR A 36 10.82 -10.64 -2.74
N GLN A 37 11.51 -11.27 -1.79
CA GLN A 37 11.24 -11.15 -0.36
C GLN A 37 12.52 -10.73 0.36
N LYS A 38 12.42 -9.74 1.24
CA LYS A 38 13.52 -9.33 2.12
C LYS A 38 13.71 -10.38 3.21
N VAL A 39 14.89 -11.00 3.26
CA VAL A 39 15.22 -12.04 4.25
C VAL A 39 15.98 -11.42 5.43
N THR A 40 16.89 -10.50 5.14
CA THR A 40 17.62 -9.69 6.13
C THR A 40 17.78 -8.27 5.59
N ASP A 41 18.36 -7.36 6.36
CA ASP A 41 18.62 -5.99 5.91
C ASP A 41 19.50 -5.91 4.65
N ASP A 42 20.39 -6.88 4.49
CA ASP A 42 21.37 -6.98 3.41
C ASP A 42 21.10 -8.15 2.45
N SER A 43 19.96 -8.86 2.58
CA SER A 43 19.67 -9.99 1.71
C SER A 43 18.21 -10.11 1.29
N TRP A 44 18.04 -10.39 0.02
CA TRP A 44 16.76 -10.56 -0.65
C TRP A 44 16.73 -11.89 -1.39
N LYS A 45 15.55 -12.49 -1.49
CA LYS A 45 15.35 -13.79 -2.11
C LYS A 45 14.31 -13.69 -3.22
N VAL A 46 14.57 -14.30 -4.36
CA VAL A 46 13.54 -14.50 -5.39
C VAL A 46 12.60 -15.61 -4.91
N ILE A 47 11.31 -15.31 -4.84
CA ILE A 47 10.29 -16.30 -4.44
C ILE A 47 9.41 -16.73 -5.63
N ARG A 48 9.28 -15.90 -6.66
CA ARG A 48 8.60 -16.25 -7.93
C ARG A 48 9.29 -15.62 -9.12
N MET A 49 9.33 -16.37 -10.22
CA MET A 49 9.86 -15.92 -11.51
C MET A 49 9.03 -16.50 -12.66
N MET A 50 8.52 -15.66 -13.54
CA MET A 50 7.86 -16.13 -14.76
C MET A 50 8.90 -16.74 -15.72
N ASN A 51 8.59 -17.90 -16.29
CA ASN A 51 9.44 -18.59 -17.26
C ASN A 51 9.39 -17.90 -18.63
N HIS A 52 10.00 -16.73 -18.72
CA HIS A 52 10.11 -15.94 -19.94
C HIS A 52 11.49 -15.28 -20.07
N PRO A 53 12.14 -15.26 -21.25
CA PRO A 53 13.50 -14.73 -21.40
C PRO A 53 13.67 -13.28 -20.94
N THR A 54 12.65 -12.42 -21.17
CA THR A 54 12.70 -11.01 -20.72
C THR A 54 12.67 -10.89 -19.20
N VAL A 55 12.08 -11.85 -18.50
CA VAL A 55 11.97 -11.86 -17.05
C VAL A 55 13.32 -12.24 -16.43
N GLN A 56 14.05 -13.17 -17.05
CA GLN A 56 15.44 -13.46 -16.67
C GLN A 56 16.35 -12.25 -16.89
N GLU A 57 16.18 -11.52 -18.01
CA GLU A 57 16.91 -10.27 -18.25
C GLU A 57 16.60 -9.20 -17.20
N ASN A 58 15.32 -9.02 -16.86
CA ASN A 58 14.89 -8.10 -15.82
C ASN A 58 15.45 -8.49 -14.45
N HIS A 59 15.46 -9.79 -14.12
CA HIS A 59 16.04 -10.29 -12.89
C HIS A 59 17.53 -9.94 -12.78
N MET A 60 18.31 -10.16 -13.84
CA MET A 60 19.73 -9.77 -13.87
C MET A 60 19.92 -8.27 -13.66
N ARG A 61 19.06 -7.43 -14.25
CA ARG A 61 19.11 -5.96 -14.04
C ARG A 61 18.83 -5.60 -12.60
N PHE A 62 17.75 -6.11 -12.00
CA PHE A 62 17.41 -5.83 -10.61
C PHE A 62 18.46 -6.37 -9.63
N ALA A 63 18.97 -7.57 -9.86
CA ALA A 63 20.07 -8.12 -9.07
C ALA A 63 21.31 -7.22 -9.13
N THR A 64 21.62 -6.65 -10.30
CA THR A 64 22.74 -5.70 -10.44
C THR A 64 22.48 -4.40 -9.65
N ILE A 65 21.25 -3.86 -9.70
CA ILE A 65 20.85 -2.69 -8.91
C ILE A 65 20.98 -2.98 -7.41
N MET A 66 20.41 -4.09 -6.93
CA MET A 66 20.47 -4.53 -5.53
C MET A 66 21.91 -4.70 -5.05
N MET A 67 22.76 -5.40 -5.83
CA MET A 67 24.18 -5.55 -5.50
C MET A 67 24.92 -4.21 -5.42
N SER A 68 24.54 -3.24 -6.27
CA SER A 68 25.18 -1.92 -6.26
C SER A 68 24.91 -1.10 -4.99
N VAL A 69 23.84 -1.43 -4.25
CA VAL A 69 23.50 -0.81 -2.95
C VAL A 69 23.83 -1.71 -1.75
N GLY A 70 24.53 -2.82 -1.98
CA GLY A 70 24.98 -3.73 -0.92
C GLY A 70 23.99 -4.82 -0.52
N ILE A 71 22.94 -5.05 -1.33
CA ILE A 71 21.96 -6.11 -1.13
C ILE A 71 22.39 -7.38 -1.85
N ASN A 72 22.45 -8.49 -1.12
CA ASN A 72 22.78 -9.81 -1.64
C ASN A 72 21.53 -10.56 -2.09
N MET A 73 21.62 -11.21 -3.25
CA MET A 73 20.56 -12.08 -3.76
C MET A 73 20.77 -13.53 -3.32
N VAL A 74 19.81 -14.09 -2.60
CA VAL A 74 19.75 -15.48 -2.19
C VAL A 74 18.92 -16.26 -3.19
N MET A 75 19.53 -17.25 -3.84
CA MET A 75 18.88 -18.18 -4.76
C MET A 75 18.52 -19.47 -4.01
N GLY A 76 17.36 -20.07 -4.27
CA GLY A 76 17.13 -21.44 -3.76
C GLY A 76 15.71 -21.98 -3.73
N ASP A 77 14.67 -21.14 -3.63
CA ASP A 77 13.27 -21.62 -3.54
C ASP A 77 12.32 -20.81 -4.42
N GLU A 78 12.77 -20.40 -5.60
CA GLU A 78 11.92 -19.69 -6.55
C GLU A 78 10.90 -20.64 -7.18
N VAL A 79 9.64 -20.20 -7.21
CA VAL A 79 8.58 -20.90 -7.93
C VAL A 79 8.51 -20.33 -9.34
N GLU A 80 8.90 -21.14 -10.32
CA GLU A 80 8.71 -20.82 -11.73
C GLU A 80 7.24 -20.98 -12.12
N TYR A 81 6.72 -20.07 -12.94
CA TYR A 81 5.36 -20.16 -13.47
C TYR A 81 5.30 -19.78 -14.96
N ASP A 82 4.34 -20.37 -15.67
CA ASP A 82 4.20 -20.17 -17.11
C ASP A 82 3.68 -18.76 -17.44
N PRO A 83 4.11 -18.18 -18.58
CA PRO A 83 3.57 -16.91 -19.04
C PRO A 83 2.07 -17.02 -19.34
N PRO A 84 1.27 -15.98 -19.05
CA PRO A 84 -0.16 -15.98 -19.32
C PRO A 84 -0.45 -16.08 -20.82
N ALA A 85 -1.50 -16.82 -21.20
CA ALA A 85 -1.88 -17.01 -22.61
C ALA A 85 -2.65 -15.81 -23.19
N SER A 86 -3.10 -14.88 -22.35
CA SER A 86 -3.85 -13.68 -22.74
C SER A 86 -3.62 -12.51 -21.80
N SER A 87 -3.99 -11.29 -22.22
CA SER A 87 -3.94 -10.10 -21.38
C SER A 87 -4.91 -10.15 -20.19
N GLU A 88 -6.08 -10.78 -20.37
CA GLU A 88 -7.05 -10.99 -19.29
C GLU A 88 -6.50 -11.96 -18.25
N GLU A 89 -5.87 -13.04 -18.70
CA GLU A 89 -5.19 -13.99 -17.81
C GLU A 89 -3.99 -13.34 -17.11
N ALA A 90 -3.23 -12.49 -17.80
CA ALA A 90 -2.13 -11.74 -17.19
C ALA A 90 -2.62 -10.85 -16.05
N TYR A 91 -3.69 -10.08 -16.28
CA TYR A 91 -4.30 -9.23 -15.27
C TYR A 91 -4.86 -10.04 -14.08
N ALA A 92 -5.53 -11.16 -14.35
CA ALA A 92 -6.07 -12.02 -13.32
C ALA A 92 -4.96 -12.69 -12.47
N GLN A 93 -3.90 -13.18 -13.11
CA GLN A 93 -2.75 -13.76 -12.44
C GLN A 93 -2.02 -12.71 -11.58
N GLU A 94 -1.81 -11.50 -12.11
CA GLU A 94 -1.18 -10.40 -11.39
C GLU A 94 -2.01 -9.94 -10.19
N THR A 95 -3.33 -9.80 -10.35
CA THR A 95 -4.24 -9.45 -9.25
C THR A 95 -4.25 -10.53 -8.16
N ALA A 96 -4.38 -11.80 -8.56
CA ALA A 96 -4.36 -12.93 -7.62
C ALA A 96 -3.02 -13.01 -6.86
N HIS A 97 -1.93 -12.76 -7.57
CA HIS A 97 -0.59 -12.75 -7.01
C HIS A 97 -0.36 -11.59 -6.04
N ARG A 98 -0.78 -10.37 -6.39
CA ARG A 98 -0.79 -9.22 -5.46
C ARG A 98 -1.55 -9.56 -4.17
N MET A 99 -2.74 -10.15 -4.30
CA MET A 99 -3.51 -10.60 -3.13
C MET A 99 -2.82 -11.69 -2.31
N GLU A 100 -2.13 -12.63 -2.94
CA GLU A 100 -1.37 -13.68 -2.26
C GLU A 100 -0.21 -13.09 -1.45
N ILE A 101 0.53 -12.14 -2.04
CA ILE A 101 1.59 -11.40 -1.37
C ILE A 101 1.03 -10.64 -0.16
N ALA A 102 -0.04 -9.87 -0.35
CA ALA A 102 -0.64 -9.08 0.72
C ALA A 102 -1.04 -9.96 1.92
N LYS A 103 -1.61 -11.14 1.65
CA LYS A 103 -1.97 -12.13 2.69
C LYS A 103 -0.78 -12.76 3.40
N SER A 104 0.42 -12.69 2.82
CA SER A 104 1.65 -13.22 3.41
C SER A 104 2.31 -12.24 4.37
N TRP A 105 1.98 -10.95 4.30
CA TRP A 105 2.57 -9.94 5.17
C TRP A 105 2.23 -10.20 6.62
N ALA A 106 3.20 -9.95 7.50
CA ALA A 106 3.09 -10.24 8.91
C ALA A 106 3.70 -9.10 9.75
N CYS A 107 3.24 -8.99 11.00
CA CYS A 107 3.84 -8.11 11.98
C CYS A 107 5.28 -8.52 12.25
N VAL A 108 6.21 -7.56 12.18
CA VAL A 108 7.66 -7.79 12.34
C VAL A 108 8.00 -8.37 13.71
N GLU A 109 7.27 -7.99 14.76
CA GLU A 109 7.58 -8.41 16.14
C GLU A 109 7.04 -9.81 16.50
N CYS A 110 5.86 -10.18 16.02
CA CYS A 110 5.20 -11.41 16.46
C CYS A 110 4.84 -12.41 15.35
N GLY A 111 5.04 -12.03 14.08
CA GLY A 111 4.75 -12.88 12.92
C GLY A 111 3.27 -13.11 12.62
N HIS A 112 2.34 -12.47 13.35
CA HIS A 112 0.91 -12.53 13.01
C HIS A 112 0.65 -11.88 11.65
N LYS A 113 -0.15 -12.53 10.81
CA LYS A 113 -0.47 -12.02 9.48
C LYS A 113 -1.28 -10.75 9.57
N LEU A 114 -0.92 -9.74 8.78
CA LEU A 114 -1.62 -8.46 8.75
C LEU A 114 -3.07 -8.62 8.28
N ALA A 115 -3.30 -9.52 7.32
CA ALA A 115 -4.65 -9.85 6.82
C ALA A 115 -5.55 -10.52 7.88
N GLU A 116 -5.00 -10.97 9.01
CA GLU A 116 -5.75 -11.57 10.13
C GLU A 116 -5.95 -10.59 11.30
N LEU A 117 -5.39 -9.37 11.20
CA LEU A 117 -5.59 -8.31 12.19
C LEU A 117 -6.92 -7.59 11.95
N GLU A 118 -7.37 -6.86 12.96
CA GLU A 118 -8.56 -6.00 12.86
C GLU A 118 -8.25 -4.77 12.01
N LEU A 119 -8.35 -4.91 10.69
CA LEU A 119 -8.09 -3.83 9.72
C LEU A 119 -8.99 -2.61 9.95
N GLU A 120 -10.15 -2.79 10.61
CA GLU A 120 -11.05 -1.71 11.03
C GLU A 120 -10.39 -0.75 12.03
N LYS A 121 -9.38 -1.19 12.77
CA LYS A 121 -8.60 -0.36 13.71
C LYS A 121 -7.48 0.42 13.04
N ALA A 122 -7.14 0.15 11.79
CA ALA A 122 -6.13 0.91 11.07
C ALA A 122 -6.55 2.38 10.92
N ARG A 123 -5.59 3.30 11.04
CA ARG A 123 -5.83 4.74 10.88
C ARG A 123 -4.81 5.34 9.92
N PRO A 124 -5.24 6.18 8.96
CA PRO A 124 -4.28 6.89 8.14
C PRO A 124 -3.55 7.94 8.99
N SER A 125 -2.23 8.02 8.82
CA SER A 125 -1.33 8.95 9.49
C SER A 125 -0.49 9.68 8.45
N PHE A 126 -0.33 10.99 8.66
CA PHE A 126 0.50 11.84 7.81
C PHE A 126 1.95 11.75 8.28
N GLU A 127 2.84 11.32 7.39
CA GLU A 127 4.26 11.07 7.70
C GLU A 127 5.15 12.25 7.29
N GLY A 128 4.73 13.05 6.31
CA GLY A 128 5.48 14.22 5.88
C GLY A 128 5.15 14.69 4.47
N GLU A 129 5.98 15.58 3.95
CA GLU A 129 5.96 16.05 2.57
C GLU A 129 7.29 15.68 1.91
N GLN A 130 7.24 15.18 0.68
CA GLN A 130 8.42 14.87 -0.12
C GLN A 130 8.35 15.64 -1.44
N GLU A 131 9.45 16.30 -1.81
CA GLU A 131 9.59 16.91 -3.13
C GLU A 131 9.90 15.83 -4.17
N ILE A 132 9.02 15.71 -5.17
CA ILE A 132 9.27 14.90 -6.36
C ILE A 132 9.63 15.81 -7.53
N LEU A 133 10.64 15.40 -8.31
CA LEU A 133 11.00 16.07 -9.55
C LEU A 133 10.08 15.56 -10.66
N LEU A 134 9.32 16.46 -11.27
CA LEU A 134 8.48 16.17 -12.42
C LEU A 134 9.33 16.10 -13.70
N GLU A 135 8.80 15.43 -14.72
CA GLU A 135 9.46 15.29 -16.04
C GLU A 135 9.71 16.63 -16.74
N ASP A 136 9.00 17.69 -16.34
CA ASP A 136 9.17 19.06 -16.84
C ASP A 136 10.31 19.83 -16.13
N GLY A 137 10.96 19.21 -15.14
CA GLY A 137 12.04 19.80 -14.34
C GLY A 137 11.56 20.66 -13.16
N ASN A 138 10.26 20.76 -12.91
CA ASN A 138 9.72 21.41 -11.73
C ASN A 138 9.65 20.42 -10.55
N THR A 139 9.77 20.92 -9.32
CA THR A 139 9.50 20.12 -8.12
C THR A 139 8.05 20.29 -7.68
N HIS A 140 7.45 19.20 -7.21
CA HIS A 140 6.12 19.20 -6.61
C HIS A 140 6.20 18.54 -5.24
N GLU A 141 5.62 19.16 -4.22
CA GLU A 141 5.49 18.54 -2.90
C GLU A 141 4.34 17.55 -2.91
N VAL A 142 4.61 16.31 -2.49
CA VAL A 142 3.59 15.26 -2.34
C VAL A 142 3.52 14.88 -0.87
N GLU A 143 2.28 14.75 -0.38
CA GLU A 143 2.03 14.27 0.98
C GLU A 143 2.33 12.77 1.08
N VAL A 144 3.15 12.39 2.05
CA VAL A 144 3.45 11.01 2.40
C VAL A 144 2.51 10.58 3.53
N TRP A 145 1.79 9.49 3.30
CA TRP A 145 0.81 8.93 4.22
C TRP A 145 1.11 7.45 4.48
N ALA A 146 0.72 6.96 5.65
CA ALA A 146 0.75 5.54 6.00
C ALA A 146 -0.54 5.16 6.72
N TYR A 147 -0.82 3.86 6.84
CA TYR A 147 -1.80 3.32 7.77
C TYR A 147 -1.11 2.73 8.98
N ASP A 148 -1.43 3.26 10.15
CA ASP A 148 -1.03 2.70 11.43
C ASP A 148 -1.98 1.55 11.79
N LEU A 149 -1.52 0.30 11.64
CA LEU A 149 -2.27 -0.90 12.00
C LEU A 149 -1.78 -1.47 13.34
N PRO A 150 -2.57 -1.38 14.43
CA PRO A 150 -2.21 -1.96 15.70
C PRO A 150 -2.28 -3.49 15.66
N CYS A 151 -1.20 -4.15 16.07
CA CYS A 151 -1.13 -5.59 16.24
C CYS A 151 -1.49 -5.99 17.68
N SER A 152 -1.98 -7.21 17.87
CA SER A 152 -2.30 -7.79 19.19
C SER A 152 -1.09 -7.89 20.14
N CYS A 153 0.13 -7.87 19.61
CA CYS A 153 1.37 -7.84 20.39
C CYS A 153 1.71 -6.44 20.94
N GLY A 154 0.94 -5.40 20.59
CA GLY A 154 1.18 -4.01 20.99
C GLY A 154 2.09 -3.22 20.03
N HIS A 155 2.68 -3.86 19.03
CA HIS A 155 3.38 -3.18 17.95
C HIS A 155 2.39 -2.54 16.97
N VAL A 156 2.75 -1.37 16.41
CA VAL A 156 1.98 -0.70 15.36
C VAL A 156 2.76 -0.82 14.06
N THR A 157 2.21 -1.56 13.11
CA THR A 157 2.80 -1.71 11.78
C THR A 157 2.34 -0.55 10.90
N LYS A 158 3.29 0.19 10.32
CA LYS A 158 3.00 1.16 9.26
C LYS A 158 2.86 0.44 7.92
N ILE A 159 1.76 0.68 7.22
CA ILE A 159 1.44 0.06 5.93
C ILE A 159 1.27 1.18 4.90
N ASP A 160 1.81 0.99 3.70
CA ASP A 160 1.58 1.91 2.59
C ASP A 160 0.07 1.99 2.23
N PRO A 161 -0.48 3.15 1.81
CA PRO A 161 -1.89 3.26 1.45
C PRO A 161 -2.35 2.27 0.36
N ASP A 162 -1.54 2.00 -0.65
CA ASP A 162 -1.89 1.08 -1.73
C ASP A 162 -1.90 -0.38 -1.23
N ASP A 163 -0.94 -0.71 -0.37
CA ASP A 163 -0.87 -2.02 0.31
C ASP A 163 -2.06 -2.23 1.24
N PHE A 164 -2.46 -1.20 1.99
CA PHE A 164 -3.65 -1.24 2.83
C PHE A 164 -4.93 -1.36 2.00
N HIS A 165 -5.02 -0.64 0.87
CA HIS A 165 -6.15 -0.76 -0.06
C HIS A 165 -6.32 -2.18 -0.58
N LEU A 166 -5.21 -2.83 -0.93
CA LEU A 166 -5.19 -4.22 -1.38
C LEU A 166 -5.64 -5.20 -0.29
N LEU A 167 -5.29 -4.95 0.98
CA LEU A 167 -5.68 -5.78 2.12
C LEU A 167 -7.14 -5.59 2.54
N ALA A 168 -7.56 -4.32 2.68
CA ALA A 168 -8.77 -3.93 3.38
C ALA A 168 -9.94 -3.61 2.43
N GLY A 169 -9.64 -3.42 1.14
CA GLY A 169 -10.60 -3.04 0.11
C GLY A 169 -11.10 -1.60 0.23
N ASP A 170 -11.93 -1.19 -0.74
CA ASP A 170 -12.41 0.19 -0.89
C ASP A 170 -13.10 0.73 0.37
N TYR A 171 -13.91 -0.09 1.04
CA TYR A 171 -14.73 0.39 2.16
C TYR A 171 -13.88 0.88 3.33
N LEU A 172 -12.85 0.11 3.69
CA LEU A 172 -11.94 0.44 4.79
C LEU A 172 -10.87 1.45 4.38
N PHE A 173 -10.50 1.48 3.10
CA PHE A 173 -9.56 2.44 2.53
C PHE A 173 -10.16 3.86 2.39
N MET A 174 -11.44 3.95 2.05
CA MET A 174 -12.14 5.21 1.81
C MET A 174 -12.81 5.77 3.07
N ARG A 175 -12.07 5.78 4.18
CA ARG A 175 -12.54 6.31 5.46
C ARG A 175 -11.44 7.00 6.26
N PHE A 176 -11.86 7.95 7.09
CA PHE A 176 -10.97 8.73 7.94
C PHE A 176 -11.66 8.98 9.28
N VAL A 177 -10.91 8.92 10.38
CA VAL A 177 -11.42 9.27 11.72
C VAL A 177 -10.62 10.47 12.19
N ASN A 178 -11.31 11.58 12.47
CA ASN A 178 -10.68 12.78 12.98
C ASN A 178 -10.40 12.68 14.49
N SER A 179 -9.67 13.65 15.05
CA SER A 179 -9.35 13.67 16.49
C SER A 179 -10.56 13.73 17.42
N ASP A 180 -11.70 14.23 16.96
CA ASP A 180 -12.96 14.22 17.71
C ASP A 180 -13.63 12.83 17.73
N GLY A 181 -13.08 11.84 17.01
CA GLY A 181 -13.63 10.49 16.92
C GLY A 181 -14.77 10.34 15.93
N THR A 182 -15.00 11.35 15.09
CA THR A 182 -15.98 11.31 14.01
C THR A 182 -15.40 10.56 12.82
N LEU A 183 -16.13 9.53 12.39
CA LEU A 183 -15.85 8.81 11.16
C LEU A 183 -16.38 9.59 9.96
N ARG A 184 -15.51 9.91 9.01
CA ARG A 184 -15.85 10.24 7.63
C ARG A 184 -15.77 9.00 6.74
N GLN A 185 -16.91 8.50 6.29
CA GLN A 185 -16.99 7.36 5.38
C GLN A 185 -17.42 7.83 3.99
N CYS A 186 -16.60 7.57 2.96
CA CYS A 186 -16.97 7.90 1.59
C CYS A 186 -18.23 7.12 1.18
N MET A 187 -19.15 7.83 0.55
CA MET A 187 -20.41 7.26 0.11
C MET A 187 -20.32 6.75 -1.34
N THR A 188 -20.91 5.59 -1.59
CA THR A 188 -21.20 5.14 -2.94
C THR A 188 -22.34 5.97 -3.55
N ARG A 189 -22.42 6.00 -4.89
CA ARG A 189 -23.55 6.65 -5.58
C ARG A 189 -24.91 6.13 -5.12
N LYS A 190 -25.01 4.83 -4.84
CA LYS A 190 -26.24 4.22 -4.35
C LYS A 190 -26.61 4.75 -2.97
N GLN A 191 -25.65 4.81 -2.04
CA GLN A 191 -25.88 5.36 -0.71
C GLN A 191 -26.26 6.85 -0.77
N MET A 192 -25.68 7.62 -1.70
CA MET A 192 -26.08 9.03 -1.89
C MET A 192 -27.53 9.16 -2.37
N VAL A 193 -27.98 8.28 -3.27
CA VAL A 193 -29.39 8.23 -3.70
C VAL A 193 -30.30 7.83 -2.53
N GLU A 194 -29.95 6.75 -1.82
CA GLU A 194 -30.71 6.27 -0.66
C GLU A 194 -30.82 7.34 0.44
N MET A 195 -29.75 8.08 0.69
CA MET A 195 -29.73 9.21 1.63
C MET A 195 -30.60 10.37 1.13
N ALA A 196 -30.54 10.72 -0.15
CA ALA A 196 -31.35 11.80 -0.73
C ALA A 196 -32.85 11.47 -0.74
N ASP A 197 -33.21 10.19 -0.88
CA ASP A 197 -34.59 9.71 -0.88
C ASP A 197 -35.16 9.44 0.53
N ALA A 198 -34.33 9.54 1.58
CA ALA A 198 -34.76 9.32 2.97
C ALA A 198 -35.74 10.41 3.45
N GLU A 199 -36.66 10.06 4.36
CA GLU A 199 -37.63 11.02 4.92
C GLU A 199 -36.95 12.17 5.67
N ASN A 200 -35.81 11.89 6.30
CA ASN A 200 -34.95 12.87 6.96
C ASN A 200 -33.51 12.70 6.43
N PRO A 201 -33.14 13.34 5.31
CA PRO A 201 -31.82 13.21 4.74
C PRO A 201 -30.79 13.92 5.62
N GLU A 202 -29.82 13.18 6.13
CA GLU A 202 -28.62 13.77 6.74
C GLU A 202 -27.68 14.22 5.63
N LEU A 203 -27.22 15.47 5.68
CA LEU A 203 -26.26 15.96 4.69
C LEU A 203 -24.87 15.41 5.04
N GLY A 204 -24.31 14.66 4.10
CA GLY A 204 -22.88 14.38 4.09
C GLY A 204 -22.04 15.64 3.81
N VAL A 205 -20.73 15.47 3.90
CA VAL A 205 -19.74 16.52 3.76
C VAL A 205 -18.78 16.22 2.61
N VAL A 206 -18.45 17.23 1.81
CA VAL A 206 -17.39 17.13 0.82
C VAL A 206 -16.06 17.33 1.53
N LEU A 207 -15.15 16.37 1.41
CA LEU A 207 -13.81 16.51 1.99
C LEU A 207 -12.85 17.21 1.05
N GLY A 208 -12.11 18.18 1.57
CA GLY A 208 -10.94 18.77 0.92
C GLY A 208 -9.65 18.29 1.60
N SER A 209 -8.57 19.09 1.52
CA SER A 209 -7.32 18.80 2.23
C SER A 209 -7.40 18.92 3.74
N LYS A 210 -8.49 19.49 4.26
CA LYS A 210 -8.76 19.61 5.69
C LYS A 210 -10.15 19.13 6.06
N ASP A 211 -10.26 18.48 7.20
CA ASP A 211 -11.52 18.11 7.81
C ASP A 211 -12.26 19.39 8.22
N PRO A 212 -13.54 19.56 7.87
CA PRO A 212 -14.26 20.81 8.10
C PRO A 212 -14.56 21.10 9.57
N ASP A 213 -14.62 20.06 10.41
CA ASP A 213 -14.95 20.22 11.83
C ASP A 213 -13.68 20.46 12.66
N THR A 214 -12.62 19.68 12.42
CA THR A 214 -11.38 19.72 13.21
C THR A 214 -10.25 20.53 12.58
N GLY A 215 -10.28 20.77 11.27
CA GLY A 215 -9.20 21.41 10.52
C GLY A 215 -7.97 20.52 10.27
N GLU A 216 -8.03 19.24 10.66
CA GLU A 216 -6.96 18.26 10.47
C GLU A 216 -6.76 17.89 9.01
N ARG A 217 -5.56 17.42 8.65
CA ARG A 217 -5.29 16.95 7.29
C ARG A 217 -6.13 15.70 7.00
N VAL A 218 -6.73 15.68 5.81
CA VAL A 218 -7.46 14.53 5.28
C VAL A 218 -6.56 13.82 4.26
N PRO A 219 -6.55 12.49 4.19
CA PRO A 219 -5.77 11.77 3.20
C PRO A 219 -6.10 12.17 1.76
N SER A 220 -5.07 12.30 0.92
CA SER A 220 -5.18 12.82 -0.44
C SER A 220 -6.15 12.04 -1.34
N TRP A 221 -6.24 10.72 -1.16
CA TRP A 221 -7.18 9.86 -1.90
C TRP A 221 -8.65 10.10 -1.54
N MET A 222 -8.95 10.79 -0.43
CA MET A 222 -10.32 11.14 -0.03
C MET A 222 -10.75 12.53 -0.51
N TRP A 223 -9.84 13.32 -1.11
CA TRP A 223 -10.17 14.69 -1.53
C TRP A 223 -11.21 14.69 -2.66
N GLY A 224 -12.20 15.58 -2.55
CA GLY A 224 -13.31 15.69 -3.49
C GLY A 224 -14.37 14.60 -3.35
N THR A 225 -14.27 13.74 -2.34
CA THR A 225 -15.29 12.71 -2.06
C THR A 225 -16.42 13.27 -1.18
N TYR A 226 -17.62 12.71 -1.33
CA TYR A 226 -18.75 12.99 -0.46
C TYR A 226 -18.84 11.91 0.62
N CYS A 227 -18.66 12.33 1.87
CA CYS A 227 -18.61 11.43 3.02
C CYS A 227 -19.83 11.62 3.91
N MET A 228 -20.34 10.52 4.44
CA MET A 228 -21.23 10.57 5.60
C MET A 228 -20.39 10.69 6.88
N SER A 229 -20.97 11.32 7.89
CA SER A 229 -20.32 11.49 9.20
C SER A 229 -21.01 10.58 10.20
N VAL A 230 -20.25 9.72 10.88
CA VAL A 230 -20.76 8.87 11.95
C VAL A 230 -20.05 9.28 13.24
N GLU A 231 -20.79 9.91 14.15
CA GLU A 231 -20.28 10.26 15.47
C GLU A 231 -20.02 8.97 16.28
N ARG A 232 -18.89 8.92 17.00
CA ARG A 232 -18.49 7.82 17.90
C ARG A 232 -18.28 6.46 17.23
N TRP A 233 -17.37 6.36 16.26
CA TRP A 233 -16.92 5.05 15.80
C TRP A 233 -16.10 4.34 16.91
N GLY A 234 -16.65 3.25 17.47
CA GLY A 234 -15.88 2.29 18.27
C GLY A 234 -16.22 2.26 19.75
N LEU A 235 -17.27 2.98 20.17
CA LEU A 235 -18.00 2.66 21.40
C LEU A 235 -19.20 1.84 20.96
N ALA A 236 -19.13 0.52 21.13
CA ALA A 236 -20.36 -0.23 21.32
C ALA A 236 -21.09 0.43 22.50
N ASP A 237 -22.39 0.66 22.35
CA ASP A 237 -23.26 0.91 23.49
C ASP A 237 -23.22 -0.33 24.40
N GLU A 238 -22.23 -0.38 25.28
CA GLU A 238 -22.35 -1.06 26.56
C GLU A 238 -22.71 0.01 27.60
N GLU A 239 -23.91 -0.14 28.18
CA GLU A 239 -24.53 0.63 29.28
C GLU A 239 -25.25 1.95 28.85
N GLU A 240 -26.57 2.15 28.98
CA GLU A 240 -27.67 1.55 29.78
C GLU A 240 -29.00 1.51 28.99
#